data_AF-A0A358A320-F1
#
_entry.id   AF-A0A358A320-F1
#
_cell.length_a   1.000
_cell.length_b   1.000
_cell.length_c   1.000
_cell.angle_alpha   90.00
_cell.angle_beta   90.00
_cell.angle_gamma   90.00
#
_symmetry.space_group_name_H-M   'P 1'
#
loop_
_entity.id
_entity.type
_entity.pdbx_description
1 polymer ?
#
loop_
_entity_poly.entity_id
_entity_poly.type
_entity_poly.pdbx_seq_one_letter_code
_entity_poly.pdbx_strand_id
1 'polypeptide(L)' 'MADEVLTAPLVLEYPFTRTTGPVIGGFLTGLREGVIHGVRRPDGTVMCPPLEYDPITAAPLSELVAVGTV' A
#
# COMPACT_ATOMS: atom_id res chain seq x y z
N MET A 1 -48.24 5.25 -8.34
CA MET A 1 -47.34 4.17 -8.77
C MET A 1 -45.95 4.60 -8.33
N ALA A 2 -45.33 3.86 -7.40
CA ALA A 2 -43.95 4.16 -7.02
C ALA A 2 -43.07 3.78 -8.21
N ASP A 3 -42.27 4.73 -8.69
CA ASP A 3 -41.31 4.51 -9.78
C ASP A 3 -40.33 3.42 -9.34
N GLU A 4 -40.09 2.43 -10.19
CA GLU A 4 -39.26 1.27 -9.85
C GLU A 4 -37.80 1.69 -9.67
N VAL A 5 -37.18 1.35 -8.53
CA VAL A 5 -35.80 1.74 -8.24
C VAL A 5 -34.85 0.98 -9.16
N LEU A 6 -34.09 1.72 -9.97
CA LEU A 6 -33.08 1.14 -10.86
C LEU A 6 -31.99 0.42 -10.04
N THR A 7 -31.67 -0.81 -10.43
CA THR A 7 -30.64 -1.64 -9.81
C THR A 7 -29.73 -2.25 -10.88
N ALA A 8 -28.45 -2.43 -10.55
CA ALA A 8 -27.50 -3.20 -11.33
C ALA A 8 -26.48 -3.88 -10.39
N PRO A 9 -25.86 -5.01 -10.80
CA PRO A 9 -24.79 -5.63 -10.02
C PRO A 9 -23.59 -4.70 -9.83
N LEU A 10 -23.11 -4.58 -8.59
CA LEU A 10 -21.84 -3.92 -8.29
C LEU A 10 -20.70 -4.94 -8.44
N VAL A 11 -19.90 -4.80 -9.49
CA VAL A 11 -18.68 -5.59 -9.68
C VAL A 11 -17.48 -4.74 -9.26
N LEU A 12 -16.79 -5.17 -8.21
CA LEU A 12 -15.60 -4.50 -7.68
C LEU A 12 -14.36 -5.14 -8.32
N GLU A 13 -13.80 -4.47 -9.32
CA GLU A 13 -12.58 -4.90 -10.00
C GLU A 13 -11.52 -3.79 -10.03
N TYR A 14 -10.26 -4.19 -10.17
CA TYR A 14 -9.12 -3.31 -10.38
C TYR A 14 -8.51 -3.59 -11.77
N PRO A 15 -9.21 -3.28 -12.88
CA PRO A 15 -8.82 -3.67 -14.24
C PRO A 15 -7.73 -2.78 -14.80
N PHE A 16 -6.73 -2.42 -13.98
CA PHE A 16 -5.61 -1.59 -14.38
C PHE A 16 -4.29 -2.24 -13.98
N THR A 17 -3.30 -2.10 -14.85
CA THR A 17 -1.90 -2.37 -14.49
C THR A 17 -1.30 -1.07 -13.98
N ARG A 18 -0.89 -1.03 -12.73
CA ARG A 18 -0.11 0.08 -12.16
C ARG A 18 1.33 -0.35 -11.96
N THR A 19 2.24 0.60 -12.17
CA THR A 19 3.61 0.45 -11.67
C THR A 19 3.57 0.41 -10.15
N THR A 20 4.48 -0.34 -9.53
CA THR A 20 4.56 -0.46 -8.07
C THR A 20 5.14 0.78 -7.39
N GLY A 21 5.70 1.72 -8.14
CA GLY A 21 6.40 2.86 -7.57
C GLY A 21 7.64 2.46 -6.75
N PRO A 22 8.31 3.46 -6.13
CA PRO A 22 9.56 3.23 -5.41
C PRO A 22 9.37 2.48 -4.09
N VAL A 23 8.25 2.69 -3.38
CA VAL A 23 8.00 2.09 -2.06
C VAL A 23 7.63 0.62 -2.18
N ILE A 24 6.57 0.30 -2.92
CA ILE A 24 6.15 -1.11 -3.09
C ILE A 24 7.19 -1.86 -3.94
N GLY A 25 7.76 -1.22 -4.97
CA GLY A 25 8.83 -1.83 -5.76
C GLY A 25 10.09 -2.15 -4.94
N GLY A 26 10.48 -1.26 -4.03
CA GLY A 26 11.57 -1.48 -3.09
C GLY A 26 11.28 -2.62 -2.11
N PHE A 27 10.08 -2.70 -1.56
CA PHE A 27 9.66 -3.80 -0.70
C PHE A 27 9.72 -5.16 -1.40
N LEU A 28 9.12 -5.27 -2.59
CA LEU A 28 9.13 -6.50 -3.38
C LEU A 28 10.55 -6.91 -3.80
N THR A 29 11.42 -5.93 -4.06
CA THR A 29 12.85 -6.16 -4.30
C THR A 29 13.54 -6.73 -3.06
N GLY A 30 13.28 -6.16 -1.88
CA GLY A 30 13.80 -6.70 -0.62
C GLY A 30 13.35 -8.14 -0.37
N LEU A 31 12.06 -8.44 -0.61
CA LEU A 31 11.56 -9.82 -0.46
C LEU A 31 12.29 -10.81 -1.39
N ARG A 32 12.59 -10.42 -2.63
CA ARG A 32 13.42 -11.21 -3.56
C ARG A 32 14.82 -11.47 -2.98
N GLU A 33 15.35 -10.53 -2.21
CA GLU A 33 16.69 -10.57 -1.62
C GLU A 33 16.70 -11.18 -0.20
N GLY A 34 15.55 -11.64 0.32
CA GLY A 34 15.45 -12.17 1.68
C GLY A 34 15.49 -11.10 2.77
N VAL A 35 15.25 -9.83 2.42
CA VAL A 35 15.23 -8.69 3.36
C VAL A 35 13.85 -8.06 3.43
N ILE A 36 13.27 -8.05 4.62
CA ILE A 36 11.98 -7.41 4.87
C ILE A 36 12.23 -5.92 5.13
N HIS A 37 11.57 -5.07 4.35
CA HIS A 37 11.57 -3.62 4.54
C HIS A 37 10.21 -3.14 5.04
N GLY A 38 10.19 -2.20 5.97
CA GLY A 38 9.03 -1.37 6.30
C GLY A 38 9.25 0.08 5.87
N VAL A 39 8.32 0.98 6.23
CA VAL A 39 8.46 2.44 6.00
C VAL A 39 8.43 3.18 7.33
N ARG A 40 9.34 4.15 7.51
CA ARG A 40 9.36 5.00 8.71
C ARG A 40 8.18 5.98 8.69
N ARG A 41 7.48 6.08 9.83
CA ARG A 41 6.40 7.04 10.07
C ARG A 41 6.89 8.27 10.84
N PRO A 42 6.16 9.40 10.80
CA PRO A 42 6.56 10.64 11.48
C PRO A 42 6.64 10.50 13.01
N ASP A 43 5.89 9.55 13.59
CA ASP A 43 5.94 9.21 15.02
C ASP A 43 7.14 8.34 15.41
N GLY A 44 8.04 8.05 14.47
CA GLY A 44 9.24 7.24 14.67
C GLY A 44 9.01 5.72 14.59
N THR A 45 7.76 5.27 14.42
CA THR A 45 7.45 3.86 14.25
C THR A 45 7.72 3.38 12.82
N VAL A 46 7.76 2.06 12.62
CA VAL A 46 7.91 1.46 11.29
C VAL A 46 6.67 0.65 10.95
N MET A 47 6.12 0.89 9.76
CA MET A 47 4.97 0.14 9.24
C MET A 47 5.42 -0.88 8.20
N CYS A 48 5.01 -2.13 8.38
CA CYS A 48 5.30 -3.25 7.49
C CYS A 48 4.04 -4.11 7.28
N PRO A 49 3.58 -4.35 6.03
CA PRO A 49 4.16 -3.89 4.77
C PRO A 49 4.13 -2.35 4.60
N PRO A 50 5.03 -1.76 3.78
CA PRO A 50 5.11 -0.31 3.64
C PRO A 50 3.97 0.26 2.78
N LEU A 51 3.47 1.43 3.16
CA LEU A 51 2.55 2.26 2.36
C LEU A 51 3.23 3.58 1.99
N GLU A 52 2.71 4.26 0.96
CA GLU A 52 3.21 5.56 0.49
C GLU A 52 2.66 6.76 1.29
N TYR A 53 1.82 6.50 2.30
CA TYR A 53 1.23 7.52 3.15
C TYR A 53 0.98 6.99 4.57
N ASP A 54 0.94 7.92 5.52
CA ASP A 54 0.59 7.65 6.91
C ASP A 54 -0.95 7.57 7.05
N PRO A 55 -1.52 6.46 7.54
CA PRO A 55 -2.98 6.29 7.62
C PRO A 55 -3.66 7.19 8.65
N ILE A 56 -2.91 7.83 9.55
CA ILE A 56 -3.44 8.71 10.60
C ILE A 56 -3.31 10.17 10.18
N THR A 57 -2.18 10.56 9.61
CA THR A 57 -1.88 11.96 9.29
C THR A 57 -1.99 12.30 7.80
N ALA A 58 -2.14 11.30 6.94
CA ALA A 58 -2.06 11.40 5.48
C ALA A 58 -0.73 11.96 4.94
N ALA A 59 0.29 12.09 5.79
CA ALA A 59 1.62 12.53 5.37
C ALA A 59 2.24 11.53 4.38
N PRO A 60 2.94 12.00 3.33
CA PRO A 60 3.61 11.11 2.40
C PRO A 60 4.75 10.36 3.09
N LEU A 61 4.91 9.07 2.78
CA LEU A 61 5.96 8.21 3.32
C LEU A 61 6.77 7.58 2.20
N SER A 62 8.09 7.58 2.34
CA SER A 62 9.00 7.01 1.33
C SER A 62 10.29 6.40 1.90
N GLU A 63 10.58 6.62 3.19
CA GLU A 63 11.80 6.11 3.82
C GLU A 63 11.66 4.62 4.14
N LEU A 64 12.11 3.77 3.22
CA LEU A 64 12.21 2.34 3.46
C LEU A 64 13.33 2.02 4.46
N VAL A 65 13.03 1.16 5.42
CA VAL A 65 13.96 0.72 6.47
C VAL A 65 13.92 -0.80 6.60
N ALA A 66 15.09 -1.44 6.68
CA ALA A 66 15.16 -2.88 6.90
C ALA A 66 14.68 -3.23 8.32
N VAL A 67 13.81 -4.23 8.44
CA VAL A 67 13.23 -4.68 9.71
C VAL A 67 13.53 -6.14 10.04
N GLY A 68 14.05 -6.91 9.08
CA GLY A 68 14.45 -8.31 9.30
C GLY A 68 14.89 -8.99 8.02
N THR A 69 15.33 -10.24 8.15
CA THR A 69 15.70 -11.12 7.04
C THR A 69 14.96 -12.45 7.16
N VAL A 70 14.71 -13.11 6.03
CA VAL A 70 14.10 -14.45 5.94
C VAL A 70 15.17 -15.53 5.87
#